data_AF-A0A6V7J5I1-F1
#
_entry.id   AF-A0A6V7J5I1-F1
#
_cell.length_a   1.000
_cell.length_b   1.000
_cell.length_c   1.000
_cell.angle_alpha   90.00
_cell.angle_beta   90.00
_cell.angle_gamma   90.00
#
_symmetry.space_group_name_H-M   'P 1'
#
loop_
_entity.id
_entity.type
_entity.pdbx_description
1 polymer ?
#
loop_
_entity_poly.entity_id
_entity_poly.type
_entity_poly.pdbx_seq_one_letter_code
_entity_poly.pdbx_strand_id
1 'polypeptide(L)'
;PYVVDMGGQWVHGSLKNVAYNLASPLNLITAGINPTETEVPEYDLKFFESSGDRVAPEKMKELIDFAMPIEREEPTIIASSVDSLGEYIEK
;
A
#
# COMPACT_ATOMS: atom_id res chain seq x y z
N PRO A 1 -3.50 -8.61 24.19
CA PRO A 1 -4.30 -7.40 23.88
C PRO A 1 -4.31 -7.25 22.35
N TYR A 2 -5.46 -6.90 21.76
CA TYR A 2 -5.57 -6.66 20.32
C TYR A 2 -5.58 -5.15 20.08
N VAL A 3 -4.75 -4.68 19.16
CA VAL A 3 -4.63 -3.26 18.79
C VAL A 3 -4.84 -3.18 17.29
N VAL A 4 -5.69 -2.23 16.85
CA VAL A 4 -5.97 -1.96 15.45
C VAL A 4 -5.93 -0.46 15.23
N ASP A 5 -5.27 -0.03 14.16
CA ASP A 5 -5.28 1.37 13.73
C ASP A 5 -6.51 1.62 12.87
N MET A 6 -7.35 2.58 13.28
CA MET A 6 -8.53 3.00 12.50
C MET A 6 -8.22 4.19 11.58
N GLY A 7 -6.96 4.65 11.56
CA GLY A 7 -6.49 5.80 10.81
C GLY A 7 -5.36 5.43 9.84
N GLY A 8 -4.36 6.31 9.72
CA GLY A 8 -3.18 6.05 8.91
C GLY A 8 -2.36 4.88 9.48
N GLN A 9 -2.46 3.72 8.83
CA GLN A 9 -1.74 2.51 9.24
C GLN A 9 -0.46 2.28 8.42
N TRP A 10 -0.35 2.88 7.23
CA TRP A 10 0.75 2.63 6.29
C TRP A 10 1.61 3.86 6.10
N VAL A 11 2.94 3.67 6.12
CA VAL A 11 3.92 4.70 5.75
C VAL A 11 4.55 4.31 4.41
N HIS A 12 4.20 5.05 3.36
CA HIS A 12 4.67 4.76 2.01
C HIS A 12 6.01 5.46 1.73
N GLY A 13 7.06 4.66 1.51
CA GLY A 13 8.40 5.14 1.16
C GLY A 13 9.18 5.76 2.33
N SER A 14 10.52 5.75 2.21
CA SER A 14 11.43 6.32 3.21
C SER A 14 12.10 7.61 2.76
N LEU A 15 12.23 7.83 1.45
CA LEU A 15 12.92 8.99 0.90
C LEU A 15 12.07 10.27 1.08
N LYS A 16 12.61 11.25 1.82
CA LYS A 16 11.96 12.54 2.09
C LYS A 16 10.56 12.43 2.73
N ASN A 17 10.26 11.30 3.39
CA ASN A 17 9.00 11.10 4.09
C ASN A 17 9.14 11.49 5.56
N VAL A 18 8.42 12.54 5.99
CA VAL A 18 8.47 13.05 7.37
C VAL A 18 7.95 12.03 8.39
N ALA A 19 6.89 11.28 8.06
CA ALA A 19 6.34 10.25 8.94
C ALA A 19 7.36 9.13 9.16
N TYR A 20 8.06 8.70 8.11
CA TYR A 20 9.15 7.73 8.23
C TYR A 20 10.28 8.24 9.12
N ASN A 21 10.75 9.47 8.86
CA ASN A 21 11.87 10.07 9.59
C ASN A 21 11.60 10.22 11.10
N LEU A 22 10.35 10.48 11.49
CA LEU A 22 9.96 10.62 12.88
C LEU A 22 9.74 9.26 13.57
N ALA A 23 9.12 8.30 12.89
CA ALA A 23 8.71 7.03 13.49
C ALA A 23 9.82 5.96 13.48
N SER A 24 10.69 5.96 12.46
CA SER A 24 11.74 4.93 12.29
C SER A 24 12.73 4.87 13.47
N PRO A 25 13.27 5.99 14.01
CA PRO A 25 14.20 5.93 15.13
C PRO A 25 13.60 5.38 16.43
N LEU A 26 12.27 5.35 16.53
CA LEU A 26 11.52 4.85 17.69
C LEU A 26 11.10 3.38 17.53
N ASN A 27 11.52 2.70 16.46
CA ASN A 27 11.09 1.34 16.11
C ASN A 27 9.56 1.20 15.97
N LEU A 28 8.88 2.25 15.49
CA LEU A 28 7.43 2.26 15.27
C LEU A 28 7.04 1.87 13.83
N ILE A 29 8.04 1.65 12.95
CA ILE A 29 7.83 1.21 11.57
C ILE A 29 8.27 -0.23 11.44
N THR A 30 7.36 -1.09 11.00
CA THR A 30 7.69 -2.43 10.53
C THR A 30 7.86 -2.37 9.01
N ALA A 31 9.01 -2.78 8.50
CA ALA A 31 9.23 -2.83 7.06
C ALA A 31 8.34 -3.93 6.46
N GLY A 32 7.54 -3.58 5.44
CA GLY A 32 6.71 -4.55 4.72
C GLY A 32 7.50 -5.49 3.80
N ILE A 33 8.78 -5.18 3.57
CA ILE A 33 9.76 -5.99 2.82
C ILE A 33 11.08 -5.84 3.57
N ASN A 34 11.75 -6.93 3.95
CA ASN A 34 13.06 -6.80 4.59
C ASN A 34 14.06 -6.17 3.61
N PRO A 35 15.02 -5.34 4.07
CA PRO A 35 16.05 -4.76 3.19
C PRO A 35 16.91 -5.79 2.45
N THR A 36 16.95 -7.03 2.95
CA THR A 36 17.66 -8.18 2.37
C THR A 36 16.78 -9.00 1.42
N GLU A 37 15.48 -8.73 1.36
CA GLU A 37 14.54 -9.38 0.45
C GLU A 37 14.44 -8.54 -0.83
N THR A 38 14.90 -9.10 -1.95
CA THR A 38 14.78 -8.49 -3.29
C THR A 38 13.45 -8.82 -3.97
N GLU A 39 12.69 -9.74 -3.38
CA GLU A 39 11.41 -10.21 -3.90
C GLU A 39 10.30 -9.57 -3.08
N VAL A 40 9.34 -8.96 -3.78
CA VAL A 40 8.08 -8.54 -3.16
C VAL A 40 7.49 -9.79 -2.52
N PRO A 41 7.14 -9.80 -1.22
CA PRO A 41 6.54 -10.97 -0.61
C PRO A 41 5.35 -11.39 -1.47
N GLU A 42 5.35 -12.65 -1.90
CA GLU A 42 4.19 -13.23 -2.58
C GLU A 42 3.02 -13.19 -1.60
N TYR A 43 2.23 -12.12 -1.68
CA TYR A 43 0.98 -12.07 -0.96
C TYR A 43 0.10 -13.18 -1.56
N ASP A 44 -0.24 -14.20 -0.77
CA ASP A 44 -1.30 -15.17 -1.10
C ASP A 44 -2.67 -14.45 -0.98
N LEU A 45 -2.88 -13.47 -1.85
CA LEU A 45 -4.11 -12.70 -1.94
C LEU A 45 -5.22 -13.61 -2.46
N LYS A 46 -6.20 -13.83 -1.60
CA LYS A 46 -7.40 -14.60 -1.95
C LYS A 46 -8.53 -13.63 -2.20
N PHE A 47 -9.05 -13.67 -3.41
CA PHE A 47 -10.18 -12.86 -3.83
C PHE A 47 -11.44 -13.71 -3.76
N PHE A 48 -12.52 -13.09 -3.32
CA PHE A 48 -13.81 -13.71 -3.16
C PHE A 48 -14.88 -12.86 -3.83
N GLU A 49 -15.82 -13.50 -4.51
CA GLU A 49 -17.01 -12.85 -5.04
C GLU A 49 -17.96 -12.48 -3.90
N SER A 50 -18.97 -11.64 -4.18
CA SER A 50 -19.98 -11.26 -3.17
C SER A 50 -20.82 -12.44 -2.67
N SER A 51 -20.85 -13.56 -3.41
CA SER A 51 -21.41 -14.83 -2.95
C SER A 51 -20.58 -15.51 -1.86
N GLY A 52 -19.32 -15.11 -1.70
CA GLY A 52 -18.33 -15.79 -0.86
C GLY A 52 -17.52 -16.87 -1.58
N ASP A 53 -17.75 -17.10 -2.88
CA ASP A 53 -16.99 -18.05 -3.68
C ASP A 53 -15.59 -17.51 -4.00
N ARG A 54 -14.57 -18.38 -3.96
CA ARG A 54 -13.19 -17.99 -4.28
C ARG A 54 -13.03 -17.77 -5.78
N VAL A 55 -12.46 -16.64 -6.16
CA VAL A 55 -12.09 -16.37 -7.56
C VAL A 55 -10.87 -17.21 -7.93
N ALA A 56 -10.92 -17.83 -9.11
CA ALA A 56 -9.82 -18.62 -9.65
C ALA A 56 -8.54 -17.76 -9.79
N PRO A 57 -7.37 -18.23 -9.34
CA PRO A 57 -6.12 -17.44 -9.37
C PRO A 57 -5.76 -16.90 -10.75
N GLU A 58 -6.06 -17.66 -11.82
CA GLU A 58 -5.74 -17.29 -13.20
C GLU A 58 -6.53 -16.04 -13.64
N LYS A 59 -7.82 -15.99 -13.30
CA LYS A 59 -8.67 -14.81 -13.56
C LYS A 59 -8.20 -13.59 -12.77
N MET A 60 -7.73 -13.80 -11.54
CA MET A 60 -7.18 -12.72 -10.73
C MET A 60 -5.88 -12.19 -11.30
N LYS A 61 -5.01 -13.07 -11.80
CA LYS A 61 -3.79 -12.65 -12.47
C LYS A 61 -4.09 -11.77 -13.69
N GLU A 62 -5.04 -12.18 -14.54
CA GLU A 62 -5.48 -11.38 -15.70
C GLU A 62 -6.01 -10.00 -15.28
N LEU A 63 -6.80 -9.94 -14.20
CA LEU A 63 -7.33 -8.68 -13.69
C LEU A 63 -6.24 -7.75 -13.13
N ILE A 64 -5.28 -8.30 -12.36
CA ILE A 64 -4.15 -7.55 -11.81
C ILE A 64 -3.26 -7.04 -12.95
N ASP A 65 -2.94 -7.89 -13.93
CA ASP A 65 -2.13 -7.52 -15.09
C ASP A 65 -2.81 -6.40 -15.92
N PHE A 66 -4.14 -6.38 -15.97
CA PHE A 66 -4.90 -5.30 -16.59
C PHE A 66 -4.94 -4.01 -15.76
N ALA A 67 -5.13 -4.11 -14.44
CA ALA A 67 -5.37 -2.96 -13.57
C ALA A 67 -4.08 -2.22 -13.14
N MET A 68 -3.00 -2.95 -12.86
CA MET A 68 -1.75 -2.37 -12.36
C MET A 68 -1.11 -1.32 -13.30
N PRO A 69 -1.14 -1.49 -14.64
CA PRO A 69 -0.65 -0.44 -15.55
C PRO A 69 -1.47 0.84 -15.48
N ILE A 70 -2.80 0.74 -15.31
CA ILE A 70 -3.70 1.90 -15.23
C ILE A 70 -3.35 2.76 -14.00
N GLU A 71 -3.07 2.13 -12.86
CA GLU A 71 -2.62 2.83 -11.65
C GLU A 71 -1.28 3.58 -11.87
N ARG A 72 -0.39 3.02 -12.70
CA ARG A 72 0.94 3.58 -12.96
C ARG A 72 0.95 4.67 -14.04
N GLU A 73 0.02 4.64 -14.98
CA GLU A 73 -0.02 5.52 -16.16
C GLU A 73 -0.93 6.75 -15.99
N GLU A 74 -1.80 6.79 -14.98
CA GLU A 74 -2.70 7.92 -14.68
C GLU A 74 -2.32 8.66 -13.38
N PRO A 75 -1.32 9.55 -13.39
CA PRO A 75 -0.96 10.35 -12.20
C PRO A 75 -2.08 11.29 -11.75
N THR A 76 -3.07 11.56 -12.61
CA THR A 76 -4.15 12.52 -12.36
C THR A 76 -5.26 11.98 -11.44
N ILE A 77 -5.45 10.65 -11.36
CA ILE A 77 -6.45 10.06 -10.44
C ILE A 77 -5.90 10.01 -9.01
N ILE A 78 -4.58 9.84 -8.85
CA ILE A 78 -3.88 9.96 -7.56
C ILE A 78 -3.76 11.43 -7.13
N ALA A 79 -3.88 12.39 -8.04
CA ALA A 79 -4.07 13.80 -7.68
C ALA A 79 -5.44 14.12 -7.05
N SER A 80 -6.27 13.12 -6.70
CA SER A 80 -7.36 13.30 -5.73
C SER A 80 -6.93 12.98 -4.29
N SER A 81 -5.73 12.42 -4.10
CA SER A 81 -5.13 12.22 -2.77
C SER A 81 -4.31 13.42 -2.28
N VAL A 82 -4.34 14.57 -2.97
CA VAL A 82 -3.84 15.85 -2.42
C VAL A 82 -4.59 16.28 -1.16
N ASP A 83 -5.67 15.57 -0.81
CA ASP A 83 -6.40 15.71 0.44
C ASP A 83 -6.06 14.61 1.48
N SER A 84 -5.00 13.81 1.26
CA SER A 84 -4.48 12.96 2.33
C SER A 84 -4.02 13.86 3.48
N LEU A 85 -4.66 13.70 4.64
CA LEU A 85 -4.48 14.51 5.85
C LEU A 85 -3.04 14.37 6.37
N GLY A 86 -2.09 15.09 5.76
CA GLY A 86 -0.67 14.95 6.02
C GLY A 86 0.27 15.51 4.94
N GLU A 87 -0.21 15.76 3.72
CA GLU A 87 0.56 16.52 2.72
C GLU A 87 0.59 18.01 3.12
N TYR A 88 1.56 18.36 3.95
CA TYR A 88 1.85 19.75 4.30
C TYR A 88 2.53 20.42 3.10
N ILE A 89 1.76 21.12 2.27
CA ILE A 89 2.30 22.02 1.24
C ILE A 89 2.58 23.36 1.92
N GLU A 90 3.87 23.65 2.17
CA GLU A 90 4.29 25.03 2.46
C GLU A 90 4.07 25.91 1.21
N LYS A 91 3.52 27.10 1.42
CA LYS A 91 3.49 28.18 0.41
C LYS A 91 4.80 28.94 0.39
#